data_AF-A0A2D4K172-F1
#
_entry.id   AF-A0A2D4K172-F1
#
_cell.length_a   1.000
_cell.length_b   1.000
_cell.length_c   1.000
_cell.angle_alpha   90.00
_cell.angle_beta   90.00
_cell.angle_gamma   90.00
#
_symmetry.space_group_name_H-M   'P 1'
#
loop_
_entity.id
_entity.type
_entity.pdbx_description
1 polymer ?
#
loop_
_entity_poly.entity_id
_entity_poly.type
_entity_poly.pdbx_seq_one_letter_code
_entity_poly.pdbx_strand_id
1 'polypeptide(L)'
;RWRSSKSESDRTLLRAYIRTYLVAIRAAKCSHFSALIASAESRPTALFRVTRSLLHVREAGCPLQGRVEEFAQFLSDKITRIRTDLDSDWTGSAEMTGGGLSQVLWDEFESVTPEDVDRAVGAMS
;
A
#
# COMPACT_ATOMS: atom_id res chain seq x y z
N ARG A 1 -18.52 19.24 -19.46
CA ARG A 1 -19.95 19.60 -19.27
C ARG A 1 -20.35 19.53 -17.80
N TRP A 2 -20.32 18.39 -17.10
CA TRP A 2 -20.60 18.34 -15.64
C TRP A 2 -19.83 19.36 -14.78
N ARG A 3 -18.51 19.49 -14.96
CA ARG A 3 -17.69 20.43 -14.14
C ARG A 3 -18.14 21.89 -14.31
N SER A 4 -18.84 22.20 -15.41
CA SER A 4 -19.37 23.52 -15.74
C SER A 4 -20.84 23.68 -15.36
N SER A 5 -21.66 22.61 -15.44
CA SER A 5 -23.10 22.65 -15.17
C SER A 5 -23.48 22.32 -13.72
N LYS A 6 -22.63 21.58 -12.98
CA LYS A 6 -22.91 21.00 -11.64
C LYS A 6 -24.25 20.23 -11.55
N SER A 7 -24.86 19.86 -12.68
CA SER A 7 -26.21 19.29 -12.75
C SER A 7 -26.20 17.77 -12.55
N GLU A 8 -26.90 17.23 -11.55
CA GLU A 8 -26.91 15.80 -11.18
C GLU A 8 -27.02 14.83 -12.36
N SER A 9 -27.84 15.18 -13.35
CA SER A 9 -28.03 14.48 -14.61
C SER A 9 -26.71 14.26 -15.36
N ASP A 10 -25.89 15.30 -15.48
CA ASP A 10 -24.60 15.27 -16.18
C ASP A 10 -23.57 14.39 -15.44
N ARG A 11 -23.62 14.28 -14.10
CA ARG A 11 -22.72 13.38 -13.36
C ARG A 11 -23.14 11.95 -13.51
N THR A 12 -24.43 11.68 -13.46
CA THR A 12 -24.95 10.33 -13.67
C THR A 12 -24.60 9.85 -15.07
N LEU A 13 -24.77 10.70 -16.08
CA LEU A 13 -24.36 10.43 -17.45
C LEU A 13 -22.85 10.18 -17.56
N LEU A 14 -22.01 11.05 -16.97
CA LEU A 14 -20.55 10.86 -16.96
C LEU A 14 -20.14 9.54 -16.30
N ARG A 15 -20.75 9.18 -15.16
CA ARG A 15 -20.49 7.91 -14.47
C ARG A 15 -20.87 6.72 -15.34
N ALA A 16 -22.01 6.78 -16.03
CA ALA A 16 -22.42 5.75 -16.97
C ALA A 16 -21.40 5.60 -18.11
N TYR A 17 -20.97 6.70 -18.73
CA TYR A 17 -19.93 6.68 -19.76
C TYR A 17 -18.62 6.08 -19.27
N ILE A 18 -18.14 6.48 -18.09
CA ILE A 18 -16.92 5.93 -17.49
C ILE A 18 -17.06 4.41 -17.29
N ARG A 19 -18.19 3.94 -16.76
CA ARG A 19 -18.44 2.49 -16.58
C ARG A 19 -18.39 1.75 -17.90
N THR A 20 -19.11 2.23 -18.92
CA THR A 20 -19.11 1.62 -20.25
C THR A 20 -17.71 1.59 -20.86
N TYR A 21 -16.97 2.69 -20.75
CA TYR A 21 -15.59 2.78 -21.24
C TYR A 21 -14.65 1.79 -20.56
N LEU A 22 -14.74 1.67 -19.22
CA LEU A 22 -13.94 0.71 -18.46
C LEU A 22 -14.26 -0.74 -18.84
N VAL A 23 -15.54 -1.06 -19.07
CA VAL A 23 -15.96 -2.38 -19.58
C VAL A 23 -15.37 -2.63 -20.96
N ALA A 24 -15.41 -1.65 -21.87
CA ALA A 24 -14.83 -1.78 -23.20
C ALA A 24 -13.32 -2.00 -23.17
N ILE A 25 -12.58 -1.27 -22.33
CA ILE A 25 -11.13 -1.49 -22.13
C ILE A 25 -10.87 -2.90 -21.62
N ARG A 26 -11.65 -3.36 -20.63
CA ARG A 26 -11.49 -4.70 -20.08
C ARG A 26 -11.71 -5.76 -21.16
N ALA A 27 -12.78 -5.63 -21.94
CA ALA A 27 -13.07 -6.55 -23.04
C ALA A 27 -11.96 -6.57 -24.09
N ALA A 28 -11.47 -5.39 -24.52
CA ALA A 28 -10.39 -5.28 -25.49
C ALA A 28 -9.09 -5.91 -24.98
N LYS A 29 -8.72 -5.68 -23.72
CA LYS A 29 -7.55 -6.30 -23.08
C LYS A 29 -7.68 -7.82 -23.03
N CYS A 30 -8.83 -8.33 -22.57
CA CYS A 30 -9.10 -9.77 -22.54
C CYS A 30 -8.95 -10.38 -23.93
N SER A 31 -9.56 -9.77 -24.96
CA SER A 31 -9.46 -10.24 -26.34
C SER A 31 -8.01 -10.27 -26.85
N HIS A 32 -7.23 -9.22 -26.61
CA HIS A 32 -5.82 -9.14 -27.01
C HIS A 32 -4.97 -10.25 -26.39
N PHE A 33 -5.07 -10.45 -25.07
CA PHE A 33 -4.27 -11.49 -24.39
C PHE A 33 -4.74 -12.89 -24.72
N SER A 34 -6.04 -13.12 -24.89
CA SER A 34 -6.56 -14.40 -25.39
C SER A 34 -5.98 -14.74 -26.76
N ALA A 35 -5.92 -13.77 -27.69
CA ALA A 35 -5.30 -13.95 -28.99
C ALA A 35 -3.79 -14.24 -28.90
N LEU A 36 -3.07 -13.56 -28.01
CA LEU A 36 -1.64 -13.81 -27.76
C LEU A 36 -1.37 -15.21 -27.19
N ILE A 37 -2.21 -15.68 -26.26
CA ILE A 37 -2.10 -17.02 -25.68
C ILE A 37 -2.35 -18.08 -26.75
N ALA A 38 -3.43 -17.94 -27.53
CA ALA A 38 -3.74 -18.85 -28.63
C ALA A 38 -2.62 -18.88 -29.68
N SER A 39 -2.03 -17.73 -30.01
CA SER A 39 -0.90 -17.64 -30.94
C SER A 39 0.39 -18.26 -30.39
N ALA A 40 0.51 -18.43 -29.08
CA ALA A 40 1.71 -18.93 -28.40
C ALA A 40 1.58 -20.38 -27.89
N GLU A 41 0.45 -21.05 -28.15
CA GLU A 41 0.10 -22.36 -27.60
C GLU A 41 1.17 -23.44 -27.85
N SER A 42 1.82 -23.42 -29.01
CA SER A 42 2.89 -24.36 -29.39
C SER A 42 4.31 -23.86 -29.04
N ARG A 43 4.45 -22.72 -28.35
CA ARG A 43 5.73 -22.04 -28.07
C ARG A 43 5.88 -21.73 -26.58
N PRO A 44 6.40 -22.68 -25.77
CA PRO A 44 6.45 -22.56 -24.31
C PRO A 44 7.10 -21.26 -23.80
N THR A 45 8.18 -20.80 -24.42
CA THR A 45 8.86 -19.55 -24.07
C THR A 45 8.00 -18.31 -24.35
N ALA A 46 7.25 -18.30 -25.44
CA ALA A 46 6.35 -17.19 -25.78
C ALA A 46 5.15 -17.15 -24.81
N LEU A 47 4.61 -18.32 -24.50
CA LEU A 47 3.52 -18.47 -23.52
C LEU A 47 3.96 -17.97 -22.14
N PHE A 48 5.15 -18.33 -21.68
CA PHE A 48 5.69 -17.84 -20.41
C PHE A 48 5.82 -16.30 -20.40
N ARG A 49 6.27 -15.68 -21.49
CA ARG A 49 6.36 -14.22 -21.60
C ARG A 49 4.98 -13.55 -21.53
N VAL A 50 3.99 -14.08 -22.26
CA VAL A 50 2.62 -13.54 -22.26
C VAL A 50 1.98 -13.67 -20.88
N THR A 51 2.10 -14.84 -20.24
CA THR A 51 1.60 -15.06 -18.87
C THR A 51 2.32 -14.17 -17.86
N ARG A 52 3.64 -14.00 -17.99
CA ARG A 52 4.39 -13.08 -17.14
C ARG A 52 3.96 -11.62 -17.31
N SER A 53 3.66 -11.18 -18.53
CA SER A 53 3.12 -9.82 -18.78
C SER A 53 1.69 -9.63 -18.25
N LEU A 54 0.89 -10.69 -18.15
CA LEU A 54 -0.42 -10.66 -17.48
C LEU A 54 -0.29 -10.55 -15.96
N LEU A 55 0.67 -11.27 -15.38
CA LEU A 55 0.90 -11.29 -13.92
C LEU A 55 1.64 -10.04 -13.45
N HIS A 56 2.57 -9.52 -14.24
CA HIS A 56 3.18 -8.22 -14.04
C HIS A 56 2.40 -7.17 -14.83
N VAL A 57 1.17 -6.90 -14.39
CA VAL A 57 0.56 -5.59 -14.63
C VAL A 57 1.57 -4.58 -14.09
N ARG A 58 2.34 -3.95 -14.99
CA ARG A 58 3.11 -2.73 -14.75
C ARG A 58 2.34 -1.96 -13.68
N GLU A 59 2.95 -1.79 -12.51
CA GLU A 59 2.48 -0.94 -11.41
C GLU A 59 2.24 0.46 -11.98
N ALA A 60 1.13 0.63 -12.66
CA ALA A 60 0.77 1.84 -13.36
C ALA A 60 0.13 2.74 -12.32
N GLY A 61 0.99 3.32 -11.47
CA GLY A 61 0.66 4.35 -10.50
C GLY A 61 -0.22 3.84 -9.35
N CYS A 62 0.33 3.83 -8.15
CA CYS A 62 -0.40 3.56 -6.93
C CYS A 62 -1.76 4.30 -6.92
N PRO A 63 -2.88 3.63 -6.59
CA PRO A 63 -4.13 4.27 -6.15
C PRO A 63 -3.98 5.06 -4.84
N LEU A 64 -2.75 5.29 -4.38
CA LEU A 64 -2.36 5.79 -3.08
C LEU A 64 -1.80 7.20 -3.12
N GLN A 65 -1.79 7.88 -4.28
CA GLN A 65 -1.35 9.28 -4.36
C GLN A 65 -2.29 10.28 -3.64
N GLY A 66 -3.22 9.79 -2.84
CA GLY A 66 -3.91 10.56 -1.79
C GLY A 66 -4.11 9.77 -0.49
N ARG A 67 -3.48 8.61 -0.33
CA ARG A 67 -3.54 7.79 0.90
C ARG A 67 -2.24 7.78 1.69
N VAL A 68 -1.13 8.27 1.15
CA VAL A 68 0.14 8.28 1.89
C VAL A 68 0.04 9.26 3.07
N GLU A 69 -0.52 10.44 2.84
CA GLU A 69 -0.74 11.45 3.87
C GLU A 69 -1.81 11.00 4.88
N GLU A 70 -2.90 10.37 4.41
CA GLU A 70 -3.93 9.79 5.29
C GLU A 70 -3.36 8.63 6.14
N PHE A 71 -2.48 7.81 5.56
CA PHE A 71 -1.82 6.71 6.25
C PHE A 71 -0.76 7.21 7.24
N ALA A 72 0.02 8.22 6.87
CA ALA A 72 0.98 8.88 7.75
C ALA A 72 0.25 9.49 8.95
N GLN A 73 -0.86 10.21 8.72
CA GLN A 73 -1.68 10.78 9.79
C GLN A 73 -2.25 9.68 10.69
N PHE A 74 -2.82 8.61 10.12
CA PHE A 74 -3.33 7.48 10.88
C PHE A 74 -2.26 6.82 11.75
N LEU A 75 -1.05 6.63 11.23
CA LEU A 75 0.07 6.07 11.99
C LEU A 75 0.53 7.01 13.11
N SER A 76 0.65 8.30 12.83
CA SER A 76 1.00 9.32 13.83
C SER A 76 -0.03 9.39 14.96
N ASP A 77 -1.31 9.35 14.64
CA ASP A 77 -2.40 9.34 15.63
C ASP A 77 -2.34 8.07 16.50
N LYS A 78 -2.07 6.92 15.88
CA LYS A 78 -1.94 5.64 16.59
C LYS A 78 -0.73 5.60 17.51
N ILE A 79 0.43 6.11 17.08
CA ILE A 79 1.65 6.19 17.90
C ILE A 79 1.43 7.14 19.07
N THR A 80 0.81 8.30 18.82
CA THR A 80 0.49 9.27 19.88
C THR A 80 -0.40 8.63 20.93
N ARG A 81 -1.46 7.94 20.51
CA ARG A 81 -2.36 7.24 21.42
C ARG A 81 -1.64 6.18 22.26
N ILE A 82 -0.79 5.35 21.64
CA ILE A 82 -0.01 4.34 22.39
C ILE A 82 0.90 5.01 23.42
N ARG A 83 1.57 6.12 23.06
CA ARG A 83 2.41 6.86 24.01
C ARG A 83 1.60 7.45 25.15
N THR A 84 0.44 8.04 24.86
CA THR A 84 -0.44 8.58 25.90
C THR A 84 -0.98 7.49 26.81
N ASP A 85 -1.42 6.36 26.27
CA ASP A 85 -1.88 5.20 27.04
C ASP A 85 -0.72 4.68 27.94
N LEU A 86 0.49 4.54 27.40
CA LEU A 86 1.67 4.10 28.15
C LEU A 86 2.09 5.08 29.27
N ASP A 87 2.10 6.39 28.97
CA ASP A 87 2.41 7.44 29.96
C ASP A 87 1.33 7.52 31.04
N SER A 88 0.07 7.23 30.69
CA SER A 88 -1.05 7.17 31.65
C SER A 88 -0.97 5.96 32.57
N ASP A 89 -0.55 4.80 32.06
CA ASP A 89 -0.31 3.59 32.87
C ASP A 89 0.92 3.73 33.77
N TRP A 90 1.93 4.54 33.38
CA TRP A 90 3.13 4.77 34.19
C TRP A 90 2.87 5.63 35.43
N THR A 91 1.86 6.51 35.42
CA THR A 91 1.49 7.32 36.59
C THR A 91 0.74 6.55 37.69
N GLY A 92 0.58 5.24 37.57
CA GLY A 92 -0.16 4.43 38.54
C GLY A 92 0.20 2.95 38.55
N SER A 93 1.46 2.60 38.85
CA SER A 93 1.75 1.25 39.36
C SER A 93 2.82 1.29 40.45
N ALA A 94 2.42 1.86 41.59
CA ALA A 94 2.85 1.32 42.87
C ALA A 94 2.14 -0.03 43.05
N GLU A 95 2.93 -1.05 43.36
CA GLU A 95 2.51 -2.40 43.78
C GLU A 95 1.92 -3.33 42.69
N MET A 96 2.80 -4.00 41.94
CA MET A 96 2.51 -5.35 41.47
C MET A 96 3.66 -6.29 41.80
N THR A 97 3.65 -6.72 43.06
CA THR A 97 4.40 -7.87 43.55
C THR A 97 3.81 -9.14 42.92
N GLY A 98 4.58 -9.85 42.09
CA GLY A 98 4.29 -11.25 41.79
C GLY A 98 4.49 -11.68 40.33
N GLY A 99 5.62 -12.35 40.10
CA GLY A 99 5.68 -13.44 39.12
C GLY A 99 6.17 -13.10 37.72
N GLY A 100 7.49 -13.17 37.53
CA GLY A 100 8.04 -13.96 36.42
C GLY A 100 8.03 -13.37 35.01
N LEU A 101 8.05 -12.06 34.83
CA LEU A 101 8.45 -11.46 33.56
C LEU A 101 9.80 -10.79 33.77
N SER A 102 10.84 -11.33 33.11
CA SER A 102 12.12 -10.64 32.96
C SER A 102 11.80 -9.24 32.46
N GLN A 103 12.02 -8.23 33.31
CA GLN A 103 12.06 -6.84 32.91
C GLN A 103 13.12 -6.76 31.82
N VAL A 104 12.68 -6.74 30.56
CA VAL A 104 13.57 -6.39 29.45
C VAL A 104 13.92 -4.94 29.69
N LEU A 105 15.10 -4.73 30.29
CA LEU A 105 15.71 -3.43 30.49
C LEU A 105 16.05 -2.91 29.09
N TRP A 106 15.19 -2.03 28.59
CA TRP A 106 15.38 -1.34 27.31
C TRP A 106 16.68 -0.52 27.27
N ASP A 107 17.31 -0.29 28.43
CA ASP A 107 18.63 0.34 28.58
C ASP A 107 19.81 -0.53 28.10
N GLU A 108 19.60 -1.82 27.82
CA GLU A 108 20.64 -2.71 27.27
C GLU A 108 20.78 -2.57 25.75
N PHE A 109 19.80 -1.95 25.08
CA PHE A 109 19.88 -1.68 23.64
C PHE A 109 20.60 -0.36 23.39
N GLU A 110 21.74 -0.45 22.71
CA GLU A 110 22.49 0.73 22.27
C GLU A 110 21.66 1.52 21.26
N SER A 111 21.46 2.82 21.51
CA SER A 111 20.66 3.68 20.62
C SER A 111 21.38 3.86 19.29
N VAL A 112 20.73 3.45 18.20
CA VAL A 112 21.27 3.63 16.85
C VAL A 112 21.08 5.09 16.42
N THR A 113 22.18 5.75 16.08
CA THR A 113 22.14 7.13 15.55
C THR A 113 21.83 7.12 14.04
N PRO A 114 21.25 8.21 13.49
CA PRO A 114 21.04 8.33 12.04
C PRO A 114 22.31 8.08 11.21
N GLU A 115 23.47 8.47 11.74
CA GLU A 115 24.78 8.27 11.12
C GLU A 115 25.18 6.79 11.05
N ASP A 116 24.77 5.97 12.02
CA ASP A 116 25.01 4.52 11.99
C ASP A 116 24.14 3.83 10.95
N VAL A 117 22.91 4.33 10.74
CA VAL A 117 22.02 3.86 9.68
C VAL A 117 22.60 4.20 8.30
N ASP A 118 23.04 5.45 8.10
CA ASP A 118 23.64 5.89 6.84
C ASP A 118 24.93 5.13 6.52
N ARG A 119 25.76 4.85 7.53
CA ARG A 119 26.97 4.02 7.38
C ARG A 119 26.64 2.60 6.96
N ALA A 120 25.64 1.97 7.60
CA ALA A 120 25.22 0.62 7.26
C ALA A 120 24.65 0.54 5.84
N VAL A 121 23.84 1.52 5.44
CA VAL A 121 23.25 1.60 4.09
C VAL A 121 24.32 1.85 3.03
N GLY A 122 25.29 2.73 3.30
CA GLY A 122 26.42 3.00 2.41
C GLY A 122 27.33 1.79 2.19
N ALA A 123 27.51 0.94 3.22
CA ALA A 123 28.31 -0.28 3.12
C ALA A 123 27.65 -1.42 2.32
N MET A 124 26.37 -1.29 1.96
CA MET A 124 25.63 -2.27 1.16
C MET A 124 25.63 -1.96 -0.35
N SER A 125 26.27 -0.86 -0.77
CA SER A 125 26.46 -0.51 -2.19
C SER A 125 27.84 -0.92 -2.69
#